data_AF-A0A3D5JQ21-F1
#
_entry.id   AF-A0A3D5JQ21-F1
#
_cell.length_a   1.000
_cell.length_b   1.000
_cell.length_c   1.000
_cell.angle_alpha   90.00
_cell.angle_beta   90.00
_cell.angle_gamma   90.00
#
_symmetry.space_group_name_H-M   'P 1'
#
loop_
_entity.id
_entity.type
_entity.pdbx_description
1 polymer ?
#
loop_
_entity_poly.entity_id
_entity_poly.type
_entity_poly.pdbx_seq_one_letter_code
_entity_poly.pdbx_strand_id
1 'polypeptide(L)'
;MPSSLRKTPPLIDAQVHVEGFVQVREARRSELVEDYVELIADLIADGREARQVDIATRLGVAQPTVAKALKRLVKEGWAVQRPYRGVFLTPAGEALAV
;
A
#
# COMPACT_ATOMS: atom_id res chain seq x y z
N MET A 1 -33.35 -14.37 -42.63
CA MET A 1 -32.53 -14.54 -41.42
C MET A 1 -32.36 -13.17 -40.78
N PRO A 2 -32.90 -12.87 -39.58
CA PRO A 2 -32.70 -11.56 -38.96
C PRO A 2 -31.33 -11.49 -38.28
N SER A 3 -30.55 -10.49 -38.67
CA SER A 3 -29.25 -10.16 -38.08
C SER A 3 -29.46 -9.57 -36.68
N SER A 4 -28.95 -10.25 -35.66
CA SER A 4 -29.04 -9.80 -34.28
C SER A 4 -28.00 -8.72 -34.02
N LEU A 5 -28.44 -7.45 -33.98
CA LEU A 5 -27.65 -6.32 -33.50
C LEU A 5 -27.32 -6.54 -32.02
N ARG A 6 -26.06 -6.87 -31.70
CA ARG A 6 -25.58 -6.86 -30.31
C ARG A 6 -25.63 -5.40 -29.83
N LYS A 7 -26.57 -5.07 -28.94
CA LYS A 7 -26.52 -3.83 -28.16
C LYS A 7 -25.32 -3.94 -27.21
N THR A 8 -24.25 -3.20 -27.49
CA THR A 8 -23.22 -2.90 -26.50
C THR A 8 -23.90 -2.18 -25.33
N PRO A 9 -23.71 -2.61 -24.07
CA PRO A 9 -24.30 -1.90 -22.93
C PRO A 9 -23.78 -0.45 -22.92
N PRO A 10 -24.63 0.53 -22.57
CA PRO A 10 -24.20 1.92 -22.49
C PRO A 10 -23.09 2.05 -21.44
N LEU A 11 -22.03 2.79 -21.78
CA LEU A 11 -20.98 3.13 -20.82
C LEU A 11 -21.62 3.94 -19.69
N ILE A 12 -21.43 3.46 -18.46
CA ILE A 12 -21.81 4.14 -17.21
C ILE A 12 -21.23 5.56 -17.20
N ASP A 13 -21.97 6.50 -16.61
CA ASP A 13 -21.62 7.93 -16.57
C ASP A 13 -20.16 8.15 -16.12
N ALA A 14 -19.46 9.07 -16.80
CA ALA A 14 -18.02 9.27 -16.60
C ALA A 14 -17.69 9.67 -15.15
N GLN A 15 -18.62 10.35 -14.47
CA GLN A 15 -18.48 10.75 -13.07
C GLN A 15 -18.51 9.54 -12.13
N VAL A 16 -19.42 8.59 -12.36
CA VAL A 16 -19.55 7.35 -11.59
C VAL A 16 -18.31 6.46 -11.78
N HIS A 17 -17.76 6.42 -12.99
CA HIS A 17 -16.48 5.75 -13.25
C HIS A 17 -15.33 6.36 -12.44
N VAL A 18 -15.20 7.70 -12.44
CA VAL A 18 -14.12 8.40 -11.72
C VAL A 18 -14.21 8.16 -10.22
N GLU A 19 -15.40 8.27 -9.62
CA GLU A 19 -15.62 8.03 -8.20
C GLU A 19 -15.26 6.60 -7.79
N GLY A 20 -15.66 5.59 -8.58
CA GLY A 20 -15.29 4.20 -8.34
C GLY A 20 -13.77 3.99 -8.40
N PHE A 21 -13.07 4.60 -9.38
CA PHE A 21 -11.61 4.53 -9.45
C PHE A 21 -10.93 5.20 -8.25
N VAL A 22 -11.47 6.31 -7.74
CA VAL A 22 -10.95 6.97 -6.53
C VAL A 22 -11.11 6.05 -5.31
N GLN A 23 -12.29 5.47 -5.11
CA GLN A 23 -12.55 4.57 -3.98
C GLN A 23 -11.65 3.33 -4.00
N VAL A 24 -11.52 2.66 -5.14
CA VAL A 24 -10.65 1.49 -5.28
C VAL A 24 -9.18 1.85 -5.02
N ARG A 25 -8.74 3.02 -5.47
CA ARG A 25 -7.37 3.50 -5.22
C ARG A 25 -7.13 3.81 -3.75
N GLU A 26 -8.10 4.41 -3.07
CA GLU A 26 -8.00 4.75 -1.65
C GLU A 26 -8.03 3.49 -0.78
N ALA A 27 -8.93 2.54 -1.04
CA ALA A 27 -8.99 1.26 -0.33
C ALA A 27 -7.68 0.48 -0.47
N ARG A 28 -7.20 0.30 -1.70
CA ARG A 28 -5.91 -0.38 -1.98
C ARG A 28 -4.74 0.34 -1.31
N ARG A 29 -4.81 1.66 -1.22
CA ARG A 29 -3.78 2.46 -0.55
C ARG A 29 -3.81 2.22 0.96
N SER A 30 -4.98 2.17 1.58
CA SER A 30 -5.13 1.92 3.02
C SER A 30 -4.62 0.53 3.38
N GLU A 31 -5.02 -0.50 2.63
CA GLU A 31 -4.48 -1.87 2.78
C GLU A 31 -2.95 -1.87 2.70
N LEU A 32 -2.37 -1.17 1.72
CA LEU A 32 -0.91 -1.07 1.59
C LEU A 32 -0.23 -0.33 2.74
N VAL A 33 -0.91 0.56 3.45
CA VAL A 33 -0.32 1.21 4.62
C VAL A 33 -0.38 0.26 5.81
N GLU A 34 -1.54 -0.36 6.05
CA GLU A 34 -1.79 -1.32 7.12
C GLU A 34 -0.81 -2.50 7.05
N ASP A 35 -0.70 -3.17 5.89
CA ASP A 35 0.22 -4.29 5.67
C ASP A 35 1.68 -3.92 5.98
N TYR A 36 2.08 -2.69 5.64
CA TYR A 36 3.46 -2.25 5.84
C TYR A 36 3.73 -1.88 7.29
N VAL A 37 2.79 -1.21 7.98
CA VAL A 37 3.01 -0.84 9.39
C VAL A 37 2.99 -2.06 10.28
N GLU A 38 2.08 -3.02 10.05
CA GLU A 38 2.01 -4.30 10.76
C GLU A 38 3.34 -5.06 10.60
N LEU A 39 3.78 -5.26 9.36
CA LEU A 39 5.03 -5.99 9.11
C LEU A 39 6.27 -5.29 9.69
N ILE A 40 6.33 -3.96 9.67
CA ILE A 40 7.44 -3.22 10.28
C ILE A 40 7.41 -3.40 11.80
N ALA A 41 6.23 -3.34 12.43
CA ALA A 41 6.08 -3.58 13.86
C ALA A 41 6.55 -4.99 14.25
N ASP A 42 6.12 -6.02 13.51
CA ASP A 42 6.52 -7.41 13.72
C ASP A 42 8.04 -7.61 13.64
N LEU A 43 8.67 -7.04 12.60
CA LEU A 43 10.12 -7.12 12.45
C LEU A 43 10.85 -6.49 13.64
N ILE A 44 10.36 -5.36 14.15
CA ILE A 44 10.94 -4.67 15.29
C ILE A 44 10.71 -5.48 16.58
N ALA A 45 9.52 -6.04 16.78
CA ALA A 45 9.16 -6.88 17.92
C ALA A 45 10.00 -8.16 17.99
N ASP A 46 10.33 -8.75 16.85
CA ASP A 46 11.26 -9.88 16.70
C ASP A 46 12.74 -9.50 16.97
N GLY A 47 13.02 -8.25 17.34
CA GLY A 47 14.37 -7.75 17.60
C GLY A 47 15.19 -7.52 16.32
N ARG A 48 14.54 -7.50 15.16
CA ARG A 48 15.19 -7.25 13.86
C ARG A 48 15.05 -5.78 13.47
N GLU A 49 15.98 -5.31 12.64
CA GLU A 49 15.79 -4.05 11.93
C GLU A 49 14.83 -4.27 10.76
N ALA A 50 13.83 -3.39 10.59
CA ALA A 50 12.96 -3.45 9.42
C ALA A 50 13.72 -2.94 8.18
N ARG A 51 14.44 -3.84 7.51
CA ARG A 51 15.20 -3.55 6.29
C ARG A 51 14.33 -3.75 5.06
N GLN A 52 14.56 -2.92 4.02
CA GLN A 52 13.85 -3.03 2.74
C GLN A 52 13.90 -4.44 2.13
N VAL A 53 15.04 -5.12 2.26
CA VAL A 53 15.23 -6.47 1.72
C VAL A 53 14.35 -7.50 2.42
N ASP A 54 14.16 -7.36 3.73
CA ASP A 54 13.34 -8.25 4.54
C ASP A 54 11.85 -8.00 4.29
N ILE A 55 11.46 -6.72 4.20
CA ILE A 55 10.10 -6.30 3.87
C ILE A 55 9.70 -6.80 2.48
N ALA A 56 10.58 -6.63 1.48
CA ALA A 56 10.34 -7.09 0.12
C ALA A 56 10.13 -8.61 0.06
N THR A 57 10.98 -9.36 0.77
CA THR A 57 10.89 -10.82 0.83
C THR A 57 9.58 -11.28 1.47
N ARG A 58 9.17 -10.67 2.58
CA ARG A 58 7.95 -11.07 3.31
C ARG A 58 6.66 -10.67 2.58
N LEU A 59 6.64 -9.51 1.90
CA LEU A 59 5.48 -9.07 1.12
C LEU A 59 5.43 -9.67 -0.30
N GLY A 60 6.46 -10.43 -0.71
CA GLY A 60 6.52 -11.02 -2.06
C GLY A 60 6.60 -9.98 -3.19
N VAL A 61 7.16 -8.80 -2.92
CA VAL A 61 7.28 -7.70 -3.90
C VAL A 61 8.73 -7.32 -4.16
N ALA A 62 8.98 -6.66 -5.29
CA ALA A 62 10.31 -6.15 -5.60
C ALA A 62 10.74 -5.02 -4.65
N GLN A 63 12.04 -4.93 -4.32
CA GLN A 63 12.57 -3.87 -3.45
C GLN A 63 12.25 -2.43 -3.92
N PRO A 64 12.25 -2.09 -5.22
CA PRO A 64 11.84 -0.75 -5.66
C PRO A 64 10.40 -0.40 -5.28
N THR A 65 9.49 -1.40 -5.24
CA THR A 65 8.11 -1.23 -4.78
C THR A 65 8.09 -0.85 -3.30
N VAL A 66 8.85 -1.58 -2.48
CA VAL A 66 9.03 -1.28 -1.05
C VAL A 66 9.63 0.10 -0.83
N ALA A 67 10.69 0.45 -1.57
CA ALA A 67 11.32 1.76 -1.47
C ALA A 67 10.32 2.91 -1.76
N LYS A 68 9.44 2.72 -2.75
CA LYS A 68 8.39 3.68 -3.07
C LYS A 68 7.34 3.77 -1.96
N ALA A 69 6.90 2.63 -1.42
CA ALA A 69 5.95 2.57 -0.32
C ALA A 69 6.53 3.23 0.95
N LEU A 70 7.76 2.91 1.33
CA LEU A 70 8.42 3.50 2.50
C LEU A 70 8.59 5.02 2.39
N LYS A 71 8.97 5.53 1.22
CA LYS A 71 9.00 6.99 0.99
C LYS A 71 7.65 7.64 1.23
N ARG A 72 6.57 6.93 0.88
CA ARG A 72 5.21 7.38 1.10
C ARG A 72 4.85 7.35 2.58
N LEU A 73 5.09 6.26 3.30
CA LEU A 73 4.85 6.17 4.74
C LEU A 73 5.61 7.27 5.50
N VAL A 74 6.85 7.55 5.11
CA VAL A 74 7.64 8.65 5.69
C VAL A 74 7.01 10.01 5.40
N LYS A 75 6.57 10.24 4.16
CA LYS A 75 5.91 11.50 3.77
C LYS A 75 4.59 11.72 4.51
N GLU A 76 3.85 10.64 4.77
CA GLU A 76 2.55 10.67 5.47
C GLU A 76 2.70 10.63 7.01
N GLY A 77 3.93 10.51 7.53
CA GLY A 77 4.20 10.58 8.97
C GLY A 77 4.02 9.27 9.74
N TRP A 78 3.90 8.13 9.05
CA TRP A 78 3.75 6.80 9.65
C TRP A 78 5.09 6.13 9.98
N ALA A 79 6.15 6.49 9.28
CA ALA A 79 7.46 5.86 9.45
C ALA A 79 8.62 6.86 9.38
N VAL A 80 9.80 6.45 9.85
CA VAL A 80 11.06 7.17 9.74
C VAL A 80 12.14 6.22 9.23
N GLN A 81 13.00 6.70 8.32
CA GLN A 81 14.19 5.95 7.90
C GLN A 81 15.41 6.49 8.61
N ARG A 82 16.21 5.59 9.19
CA ARG A 82 17.47 5.94 9.84
C ARG A 82 18.65 5.35 9.05
N PRO A 83 19.68 6.14 8.73
CA PRO A 83 20.88 5.64 8.05
C PRO A 83 21.44 4.41 8.78
N TYR A 84 21.72 3.36 8.02
CA TYR A 84 22.30 2.09 8.50
C TYR A 84 21.47 1.30 9.53
N ARG A 85 20.25 1.74 9.86
CA ARG A 85 19.41 1.17 10.92
C ARG A 85 18.03 0.69 10.42
N GLY A 86 17.72 0.90 9.14
CA GLY A 86 16.44 0.51 8.54
C GLY A 86 15.31 1.51 8.79
N VAL A 87 14.07 1.00 8.78
CA VAL A 87 12.83 1.76 8.97
C VAL A 87 12.32 1.55 10.39
N PHE A 88 11.75 2.59 10.97
CA PHE A 88 11.02 2.54 12.25
C PHE A 88 9.65 3.19 12.06
N LEU A 89 8.70 2.82 12.91
CA LEU A 89 7.41 3.49 12.98
C LEU A 89 7.51 4.79 13.78
N THR A 90 6.64 5.74 13.48
CA THR A 90 6.34 6.86 14.38
C THR A 90 5.28 6.40 15.39
N PRO A 91 5.00 7.16 16.46
CA PRO A 91 3.89 6.83 17.36
C PRO A 91 2.54 6.68 16.64
N ALA A 92 2.33 7.45 15.55
CA ALA A 92 1.14 7.32 14.73
C ALA A 92 1.14 6.01 13.93
N GLY A 93 2.30 5.60 13.39
CA GLY A 93 2.44 4.32 12.68
C GLY A 93 2.28 3.11 13.59
N GLU A 94 2.81 3.19 14.82
CA GLU A 94 2.62 2.15 15.84
C GLU A 94 1.15 2.00 16.24
N ALA A 95 0.42 3.10 16.37
CA ALA A 95 -1.01 3.06 16.67
C ALA A 95 -1.87 2.49 15.53
N LEU A 96 -1.34 2.47 14.30
CA LEU A 96 -2.01 1.90 13.12
C LEU A 96 -1.64 0.43 12.90
N ALA A 97 -0.53 -0.04 13.46
CA ALA A 97 -0.19 -1.46 13.45
C ALA A 97 -1.13 -2.19 14.41
N VAL A 98 -1.96 -3.09 13.88
CA VAL A 98 -3.05 -3.78 14.62
C VAL A 98 -2.74 -5.26 14.79
#